data_AF-A0A061D668-F1
#
_entry.id   AF-A0A061D668-F1
#
_cell.length_a   1.000
_cell.length_b   1.000
_cell.length_c   1.000
_cell.angle_alpha   90.00
_cell.angle_beta   90.00
_cell.angle_gamma   90.00
#
_symmetry.space_group_name_H-M   'P 1'
#
loop_
_entity.id
_entity.type
_entity.pdbx_description
1 polymer ?
#
loop_
_entity_poly.entity_id
_entity_poly.type
_entity_poly.pdbx_seq_one_letter_code
_entity_poly.pdbx_strand_id
1 'polypeptide(L)'
;MLHSIPHRPLKLHSGTEFSMRCVLDHTLYNGGNDGGATPTWFPYYPGYYHYKVDTTVEGDMLIPMRNEGRIAGTKCGLDIIMPESTDEHCDLMIKSNSGAILVSRDPDHSEYVPMTFVCGKEFSESDFDQSINDAYAAAITLALTPLEEYTWNVVQIDVEMTDPYMQGCGITESRDTLFKPETPNIYDADGREIGCKIDIQTAKEAAFYCPAPYILDPPNCFDQVYVNGEVKDLSEVSYSLVASRTNHFVTLKVDCRVVGAGEMLRQTPPLECRCVTIKGVVLSTIQIENYYA
;
A
#
# COMPACT_ATOMS: atom_id res chain seq x y z
N MET A 1 -29.07 -8.23 2.38
CA MET A 1 -29.02 -6.82 1.92
C MET A 1 -28.01 -6.09 2.81
N LEU A 2 -27.06 -5.33 2.24
CA LEU A 2 -26.08 -4.56 3.02
C LEU A 2 -26.80 -3.34 3.63
N HIS A 3 -26.91 -3.28 4.94
CA HIS A 3 -27.83 -2.34 5.59
C HIS A 3 -27.13 -1.11 6.20
N SER A 4 -25.80 -1.15 6.34
CA SER A 4 -25.02 -0.02 6.83
C SER A 4 -23.69 0.07 6.07
N ILE A 5 -23.61 1.05 5.17
CA ILE A 5 -22.32 1.57 4.71
C ILE A 5 -22.11 2.87 5.49
N PRO A 6 -21.10 2.96 6.37
CA PRO A 6 -20.86 4.17 7.14
C PRO A 6 -20.66 5.34 6.20
N HIS A 7 -21.41 6.43 6.43
CA HIS A 7 -21.37 7.63 5.57
C HIS A 7 -19.99 8.30 5.54
N ARG A 8 -19.09 7.94 6.45
CA ARG A 8 -17.71 8.44 6.50
C ARG A 8 -16.76 7.28 6.83
N PRO A 9 -15.71 7.06 6.02
CA PRO A 9 -14.66 6.10 6.35
C PRO A 9 -13.96 6.48 7.67
N LEU A 10 -13.56 5.46 8.43
CA LEU A 10 -12.69 5.63 9.59
C LEU A 10 -11.26 5.82 9.10
N LYS A 11 -10.51 6.77 9.65
CA LYS A 11 -9.12 7.03 9.24
C LYS A 11 -8.14 6.40 10.21
N LEU A 12 -7.30 5.48 9.74
CA LEU A 12 -6.22 4.89 10.51
C LEU A 12 -4.94 5.67 10.25
N HIS A 13 -4.53 6.45 11.25
CA HIS A 13 -3.31 7.25 11.17
C HIS A 13 -2.06 6.41 11.42
N SER A 14 -0.92 6.86 10.90
CA SER A 14 0.37 6.20 11.17
C SER A 14 0.64 6.12 12.68
N GLY A 15 1.03 4.93 13.16
CA GLY A 15 1.30 4.71 14.59
C GLY A 15 0.05 4.54 15.47
N THR A 16 -1.15 4.40 14.89
CA THR A 16 -2.39 4.19 15.62
C THR A 16 -2.94 2.77 15.44
N GLU A 17 -3.93 2.41 16.26
CA GLU A 17 -4.64 1.14 16.18
C GLU A 17 -6.16 1.35 16.27
N PHE A 18 -6.90 0.49 15.57
CA PHE A 18 -8.34 0.32 15.73
C PHE A 18 -8.64 -1.10 16.18
N SER A 19 -9.59 -1.21 17.11
CA SER A 19 -10.22 -2.48 17.47
C SER A 19 -11.72 -2.33 17.27
N MET A 20 -12.31 -3.29 16.59
CA MET A 20 -13.74 -3.36 16.34
C MET A 20 -14.25 -4.73 16.72
N ARG A 21 -15.44 -4.76 17.31
CA ARG A 21 -16.10 -5.97 17.76
C ARG A 21 -17.34 -6.24 16.91
N CYS A 22 -17.39 -7.40 16.30
CA CYS A 22 -18.58 -7.90 15.62
C CYS A 22 -19.43 -8.69 16.61
N VAL A 23 -20.68 -8.28 16.78
CA VAL A 23 -21.68 -8.96 17.62
C VAL A 23 -22.95 -9.19 16.83
N LEU A 24 -23.61 -10.31 17.07
CA LEU A 24 -24.98 -10.53 16.60
C LEU A 24 -25.97 -10.03 17.66
N ASP A 25 -27.16 -9.62 17.22
CA ASP A 25 -28.23 -9.24 18.14
C ASP A 25 -28.65 -10.44 19.00
N HIS A 26 -28.69 -10.28 20.32
CA HIS A 26 -29.09 -11.30 21.28
C HIS A 26 -30.47 -11.92 21.00
N THR A 27 -31.35 -11.19 20.29
CA THR A 27 -32.66 -11.70 19.89
C THR A 27 -32.57 -12.90 18.94
N LEU A 28 -31.48 -13.02 18.17
CA LEU A 28 -31.23 -14.12 17.23
C LEU A 28 -30.76 -15.42 17.92
N TYR A 29 -30.34 -15.37 19.19
CA TYR A 29 -29.85 -16.55 19.92
C TYR A 29 -30.96 -17.39 20.58
N ASN A 30 -32.21 -16.89 20.64
CA ASN A 30 -33.30 -17.54 21.38
C ASN A 30 -34.16 -18.50 20.53
N GLY A 31 -33.85 -18.69 19.24
CA GLY A 31 -34.49 -19.68 18.38
C GLY A 31 -33.95 -21.08 18.66
N GLY A 32 -34.62 -21.84 19.53
CA GLY A 32 -34.13 -23.08 20.14
C GLY A 32 -33.88 -24.30 19.23
N ASN A 33 -33.42 -24.16 17.99
CA ASN A 33 -33.02 -25.29 17.14
C ASN A 33 -31.96 -24.99 16.07
N ASP A 34 -31.51 -23.75 15.90
CA ASP A 34 -30.51 -23.43 14.87
C ASP A 34 -29.11 -23.42 15.47
N GLY A 35 -28.18 -24.14 14.85
CA GLY A 35 -26.77 -24.11 15.23
C GLY A 35 -26.32 -22.66 15.34
N GLY A 36 -25.85 -22.27 16.53
CA GLY A 36 -25.64 -20.87 16.91
C GLY A 36 -24.87 -20.13 15.83
N ALA A 37 -25.53 -19.16 15.20
CA ALA A 37 -24.90 -18.25 14.27
C ALA A 37 -23.71 -17.58 14.98
N THR A 38 -22.49 -17.77 14.47
CA THR A 38 -21.30 -17.16 15.06
C THR A 38 -21.02 -15.84 14.33
N PRO A 39 -20.85 -14.70 15.04
CA PRO A 39 -20.41 -13.46 14.42
C PRO A 39 -19.02 -13.63 13.82
N THR A 40 -18.79 -13.07 12.64
CA THR A 40 -17.47 -13.14 12.00
C THR A 40 -17.20 -11.92 11.12
N TRP A 41 -15.91 -11.71 10.84
CA TRP A 41 -15.44 -10.68 9.93
C TRP A 41 -15.07 -11.27 8.58
N PHE A 42 -15.45 -10.56 7.53
CA PHE A 42 -15.09 -10.87 6.15
C PHE A 42 -14.17 -9.80 5.58
N PRO A 43 -13.17 -10.19 4.76
CA PRO A 43 -12.89 -11.57 4.35
C PRO A 43 -12.29 -12.41 5.50
N TYR A 44 -12.47 -13.73 5.47
CA TYR A 44 -12.01 -14.67 6.53
C TYR A 44 -10.52 -14.58 6.89
N TYR A 45 -9.70 -14.06 5.97
CA TYR A 45 -8.27 -13.88 6.17
C TYR A 45 -7.92 -12.39 6.03
N PRO A 46 -8.36 -11.54 6.97
CA PRO A 46 -8.24 -10.09 6.83
C PRO A 46 -6.78 -9.61 6.87
N GLY A 47 -5.88 -10.44 7.43
CA GLY A 47 -4.42 -10.26 7.34
C GLY A 47 -3.87 -10.27 5.91
N TYR A 48 -4.54 -10.95 4.98
CA TYR A 48 -4.11 -11.08 3.59
C TYR A 48 -5.05 -10.38 2.60
N TYR A 49 -6.31 -10.15 2.97
CA TYR A 49 -7.33 -9.63 2.08
C TYR A 49 -8.18 -8.53 2.72
N HIS A 50 -8.72 -7.66 1.88
CA HIS A 50 -9.81 -6.73 2.19
C HIS A 50 -10.77 -6.67 1.01
N TYR A 51 -11.92 -6.04 1.18
CA TYR A 51 -12.79 -5.72 0.05
C TYR A 51 -12.50 -4.32 -0.50
N LYS A 52 -12.59 -4.19 -1.82
CA LYS A 52 -12.85 -2.94 -2.51
C LYS A 52 -14.35 -2.85 -2.80
N VAL A 53 -14.94 -1.68 -2.63
CA VAL A 53 -16.32 -1.40 -3.03
C VAL A 53 -16.31 -0.84 -4.44
N ASP A 54 -16.94 -1.53 -5.38
CA ASP A 54 -17.17 -1.04 -6.74
C ASP A 54 -18.67 -0.81 -6.97
N THR A 55 -19.05 0.41 -7.31
CA THR A 55 -20.44 0.75 -7.64
C THR A 55 -20.73 0.39 -9.09
N THR A 56 -21.61 -0.58 -9.30
CA THR A 56 -22.07 -1.01 -10.63
C THR A 56 -23.51 -0.56 -10.89
N VAL A 57 -24.02 -0.80 -12.10
CA VAL A 57 -25.43 -0.55 -12.42
C VAL A 57 -26.41 -1.42 -11.60
N GLU A 58 -25.93 -2.54 -11.05
CA GLU A 58 -26.70 -3.47 -10.20
C GLU A 58 -26.59 -3.12 -8.70
N GLY A 59 -25.73 -2.17 -8.35
CA GLY A 59 -25.45 -1.74 -6.97
C GLY A 59 -23.98 -1.91 -6.58
N ASP A 60 -23.70 -1.68 -5.30
CA ASP A 60 -22.36 -1.80 -4.74
C ASP A 60 -21.95 -3.27 -4.61
N MET A 61 -20.79 -3.61 -5.18
CA MET A 61 -20.19 -4.94 -5.13
C MET A 61 -18.93 -4.92 -4.28
N LEU A 62 -18.74 -5.97 -3.48
CA LEU A 62 -17.54 -6.19 -2.69
C LEU A 62 -16.60 -7.14 -3.44
N ILE A 63 -15.43 -6.62 -3.82
CA ILE A 63 -14.43 -7.38 -4.58
C ILE A 63 -13.25 -7.68 -3.65
N PRO A 64 -12.91 -8.96 -3.40
CA PRO A 64 -11.77 -9.30 -2.54
C PRO A 64 -10.46 -8.92 -3.21
N MET A 65 -9.63 -8.18 -2.49
CA MET A 65 -8.32 -7.67 -2.91
C MET A 65 -7.25 -8.18 -1.95
N ARG A 66 -6.08 -8.54 -2.48
CA ARG A 66 -4.90 -8.86 -1.65
C ARG A 66 -4.30 -7.58 -1.09
N ASN A 67 -3.97 -7.58 0.21
CA ASN A 67 -3.34 -6.45 0.88
C ASN A 67 -2.02 -6.06 0.19
N GLU A 68 -1.15 -7.04 -0.08
CA GLU A 68 0.15 -6.85 -0.75
C GLU A 68 0.04 -6.33 -2.20
N GLY A 69 -1.13 -6.49 -2.83
CA GLY A 69 -1.41 -5.95 -4.16
C GLY A 69 -1.72 -4.45 -4.14
N ARG A 70 -1.98 -3.87 -2.96
CA ARG A 70 -2.51 -2.51 -2.80
C ARG A 70 -1.63 -1.66 -1.89
N ILE A 71 -1.07 -2.25 -0.85
CA ILE A 71 -0.18 -1.61 0.09
C ILE A 71 1.11 -2.41 0.12
N ALA A 72 2.23 -1.71 0.01
CA ALA A 72 3.54 -2.26 0.33
C ALA A 72 4.14 -1.49 1.50
N GLY A 73 5.08 -2.12 2.19
CA GLY A 73 5.67 -1.48 3.34
C GLY A 73 6.76 -2.31 3.99
N THR A 74 7.30 -1.75 5.08
CA THR A 74 8.17 -2.48 5.99
C THR A 74 7.42 -3.69 6.57
N LYS A 75 8.15 -4.78 6.82
CA LYS A 75 7.58 -5.97 7.48
C LYS A 75 6.92 -5.58 8.80
N CYS A 76 5.71 -6.09 9.04
CA CYS A 76 4.89 -5.71 10.21
C CYS A 76 4.56 -4.21 10.27
N GLY A 77 4.60 -3.48 9.16
CA GLY A 77 4.23 -2.06 9.15
C GLY A 77 2.73 -1.82 9.36
N LEU A 78 1.93 -2.74 8.82
CA LEU A 78 0.48 -2.81 8.97
C LEU A 78 0.13 -4.26 9.35
N ASP A 79 -0.50 -4.43 10.51
CA ASP A 79 -0.97 -5.72 10.99
C ASP A 79 -2.50 -5.70 11.06
N ILE A 80 -3.14 -6.71 10.45
CA ILE A 80 -4.59 -6.91 10.50
C ILE A 80 -4.83 -8.30 11.05
N ILE A 81 -5.35 -8.37 12.28
CA ILE A 81 -5.49 -9.62 13.01
C ILE A 81 -6.89 -9.78 13.58
N MET A 82 -7.34 -11.03 13.70
CA MET A 82 -8.53 -11.41 14.43
C MET A 82 -8.08 -12.12 15.71
N PRO A 83 -7.88 -11.39 16.82
CA PRO A 83 -7.22 -11.93 18.00
C PRO A 83 -8.10 -12.91 18.77
N GLU A 84 -9.42 -12.71 18.76
CA GLU A 84 -10.37 -13.48 19.54
C GLU A 84 -11.67 -13.68 18.74
N SER A 85 -12.12 -14.93 18.68
CA SER A 85 -13.43 -15.31 18.13
C SER A 85 -14.08 -16.25 19.12
N THR A 86 -15.24 -15.86 19.62
CA THR A 86 -16.09 -16.64 20.50
C THR A 86 -17.47 -16.79 19.86
N ASP A 87 -18.32 -17.64 20.44
CA ASP A 87 -19.70 -17.80 19.97
C ASP A 87 -20.53 -16.51 20.11
N GLU A 88 -20.07 -15.54 20.92
CA GLU A 88 -20.77 -14.26 21.20
C GLU A 88 -20.25 -13.08 20.39
N HIS A 89 -18.95 -13.08 20.05
CA HIS A 89 -18.32 -11.97 19.35
C HIS A 89 -17.03 -12.37 18.63
N CYS A 90 -16.69 -11.60 17.59
CA CYS A 90 -15.44 -11.72 16.86
C CYS A 90 -14.76 -10.35 16.75
N ASP A 91 -13.52 -10.25 17.20
CA ASP A 91 -12.76 -9.00 17.22
C ASP A 91 -11.88 -8.90 15.97
N LEU A 92 -11.80 -7.68 15.41
CA LEU A 92 -10.88 -7.30 14.34
C LEU A 92 -10.02 -6.16 14.84
N MET A 93 -8.70 -6.34 14.80
CA MET A 93 -7.73 -5.31 15.14
C MET A 93 -6.89 -4.96 13.91
N ILE A 94 -6.78 -3.66 13.65
CA ILE A 94 -5.92 -3.11 12.60
C ILE A 94 -4.94 -2.16 13.26
N LYS A 95 -3.65 -2.40 13.05
CA LYS A 95 -2.57 -1.66 13.67
C LYS A 95 -1.58 -1.15 12.64
N SER A 96 -1.30 0.14 12.66
CA SER A 96 -0.19 0.76 11.94
C SER A 96 0.94 1.04 12.94
N ASN A 97 2.13 0.49 12.70
CA ASN A 97 3.26 0.70 13.61
C ASN A 97 3.94 2.05 13.37
N SER A 98 4.35 2.73 14.44
CA SER A 98 5.02 4.02 14.37
C SER A 98 6.37 3.89 13.65
N GLY A 99 6.61 4.73 12.64
CA GLY A 99 7.85 4.70 11.85
C GLY A 99 7.91 3.56 10.83
N ALA A 100 6.81 2.84 10.62
CA ALA A 100 6.69 1.94 9.49
C ALA A 100 6.58 2.73 8.18
N ILE A 101 7.10 2.16 7.09
CA ILE A 101 6.89 2.69 5.75
C ILE A 101 5.67 2.01 5.17
N LEU A 102 4.67 2.78 4.75
CA LEU A 102 3.50 2.31 4.02
C LEU A 102 3.37 3.13 2.73
N VAL A 103 3.41 2.45 1.59
CA VAL A 103 3.24 3.04 0.27
C VAL A 103 2.04 2.41 -0.43
N SER A 104 1.24 3.23 -1.09
CA SER A 104 0.10 2.76 -1.88
C SER A 104 0.54 2.39 -3.28
N ARG A 105 0.22 1.16 -3.69
CA ARG A 105 0.33 0.68 -5.07
C ARG A 105 -0.88 1.05 -5.91
N ASP A 106 -1.89 1.68 -5.30
CA ASP A 106 -3.05 2.18 -6.02
C ASP A 106 -2.79 3.58 -6.60
N PRO A 107 -2.79 3.75 -7.93
CA PRO A 107 -2.65 5.07 -8.54
C PRO A 107 -3.75 6.06 -8.13
N ASP A 108 -4.95 5.59 -7.80
CA ASP A 108 -6.09 6.45 -7.46
C ASP A 108 -6.09 6.89 -5.98
N HIS A 109 -5.28 6.24 -5.15
CA HIS A 109 -5.34 6.34 -3.69
C HIS A 109 -3.93 6.41 -3.10
N SER A 110 -3.22 7.51 -3.36
CA SER A 110 -1.82 7.68 -2.94
C SER A 110 -1.65 8.03 -1.46
N GLU A 111 -2.57 8.82 -0.89
CA GLU A 111 -2.50 9.28 0.51
C GLU A 111 -3.18 8.32 1.49
N TYR A 112 -4.29 7.70 1.08
CA TYR A 112 -5.07 6.79 1.90
C TYR A 112 -5.55 5.61 1.08
N VAL A 113 -5.35 4.38 1.55
CA VAL A 113 -5.90 3.19 0.89
C VAL A 113 -7.16 2.73 1.62
N PRO A 114 -8.33 2.75 0.97
CA PRO A 114 -9.56 2.27 1.58
C PRO A 114 -9.54 0.74 1.66
N MET A 115 -9.76 0.22 2.87
CA MET A 115 -9.90 -1.20 3.17
C MET A 115 -11.28 -1.46 3.74
N THR A 116 -12.06 -2.31 3.08
CA THR A 116 -13.43 -2.61 3.52
C THR A 116 -13.51 -3.99 4.15
N PHE A 117 -14.18 -4.08 5.29
CA PHE A 117 -14.48 -5.31 6.01
C PHE A 117 -15.99 -5.41 6.25
N VAL A 118 -16.50 -6.62 6.39
CA VAL A 118 -17.91 -6.84 6.69
C VAL A 118 -18.06 -7.64 7.97
N CYS A 119 -18.82 -7.12 8.92
CA CYS A 119 -19.25 -7.85 10.10
C CYS A 119 -20.63 -8.44 9.84
N GLY A 120 -20.79 -9.72 10.10
CA GLY A 120 -22.07 -10.42 9.96
C GLY A 120 -22.05 -11.81 10.57
N LYS A 121 -23.05 -12.60 10.22
CA LYS A 121 -23.15 -14.02 10.61
C LYS A 121 -22.29 -14.88 9.68
N GLU A 122 -21.61 -15.89 10.20
CA GLU A 122 -20.97 -16.90 9.37
C GLU A 122 -21.99 -17.66 8.51
N PHE A 123 -21.72 -17.82 7.20
CA PHE A 123 -22.60 -18.57 6.31
C PHE A 123 -22.59 -20.06 6.71
N SER A 124 -23.77 -20.61 6.98
CA SER A 124 -23.97 -22.04 7.22
C SER A 124 -24.57 -22.72 5.99
N GLU A 125 -24.34 -24.03 5.82
CA GLU A 125 -24.97 -24.80 4.73
C GLU A 125 -26.50 -24.73 4.76
N SER A 126 -27.09 -24.56 5.95
CA SER A 126 -28.53 -24.35 6.14
C SER A 126 -29.04 -23.00 5.65
N ASP A 127 -28.17 -22.01 5.46
CA ASP A 127 -28.55 -20.72 4.88
C ASP A 127 -28.71 -20.79 3.35
N PHE A 128 -28.31 -21.91 2.72
CA PHE A 128 -28.55 -22.21 1.31
C PHE A 128 -29.69 -23.22 1.21
N ASP A 129 -30.81 -22.84 0.59
CA ASP A 129 -31.94 -23.75 0.38
C ASP A 129 -31.47 -25.06 -0.28
N GLN A 130 -31.59 -26.18 0.46
CA GLN A 130 -31.35 -27.55 -0.01
C GLN A 130 -32.44 -28.01 -0.99
N SER A 131 -32.59 -27.29 -2.10
CA SER A 131 -33.43 -27.66 -3.24
C SER A 131 -32.54 -27.87 -4.47
N ILE A 132 -31.50 -28.68 -4.36
CA ILE A 132 -30.86 -29.29 -5.54
C ILE A 132 -31.36 -30.73 -5.62
N ASN A 133 -32.57 -30.88 -6.17
CA ASN A 133 -32.93 -32.16 -6.78
C ASN A 133 -32.03 -32.34 -8.01
N ASP A 134 -31.23 -33.39 -8.01
CA ASP A 134 -30.35 -33.82 -9.10
C ASP A 134 -31.10 -33.94 -10.44
N ALA A 135 -31.16 -32.84 -11.21
CA ALA A 135 -31.38 -32.87 -12.65
C ALA A 135 -31.07 -31.48 -13.25
N TYR A 136 -30.07 -31.45 -14.14
CA TYR A 136 -29.68 -30.34 -15.03
C TYR A 136 -28.68 -29.31 -14.47
N ALA A 137 -27.41 -29.58 -14.74
CA ALA A 137 -26.34 -28.59 -14.83
C ALA A 137 -26.64 -27.60 -15.98
N ALA A 138 -27.22 -26.45 -15.66
CA ALA A 138 -27.21 -25.28 -16.53
C ALA A 138 -27.30 -24.00 -15.67
N ALA A 139 -26.22 -23.21 -15.69
CA ALA A 139 -26.13 -21.80 -15.29
C ALA A 139 -27.04 -21.35 -14.12
N ILE A 140 -26.57 -21.54 -12.88
CA ILE A 140 -27.29 -21.04 -11.71
C ILE A 140 -26.97 -19.55 -11.53
N THR A 141 -27.95 -18.69 -11.85
CA THR A 141 -28.03 -17.34 -11.28
C THR A 141 -28.50 -17.51 -9.84
N LEU A 142 -27.62 -17.31 -8.87
CA LEU A 142 -27.95 -17.36 -7.44
C LEU A 142 -28.85 -16.16 -7.09
N ALA A 143 -30.15 -16.32 -7.30
CA ALA A 143 -31.16 -15.44 -6.72
C ALA A 143 -31.39 -15.87 -5.27
N LEU A 144 -30.58 -15.35 -4.35
CA LEU A 144 -30.80 -15.45 -2.91
C LEU A 144 -32.07 -14.64 -2.58
N THR A 145 -33.20 -15.29 -2.34
CA THR A 145 -34.27 -14.70 -1.55
C THR A 145 -33.77 -14.57 -0.11
N PRO A 146 -33.51 -13.36 0.41
CA PRO A 146 -32.94 -13.20 1.75
C PRO A 146 -34.00 -13.61 2.78
N LEU A 147 -33.71 -14.59 3.66
CA LEU A 147 -34.43 -14.69 4.92
C LEU A 147 -34.23 -13.36 5.67
N GLU A 148 -35.33 -12.68 5.98
CA GLU A 148 -35.41 -11.24 6.33
C GLU A 148 -34.73 -10.77 7.64
N GLU A 149 -33.81 -11.51 8.29
CA GLU A 149 -33.38 -11.14 9.65
C GLU A 149 -31.87 -10.83 9.86
N TYR A 150 -31.01 -10.95 8.84
CA TYR A 150 -29.57 -10.71 9.04
C TYR A 150 -29.07 -9.41 8.40
N THR A 151 -28.66 -8.48 9.24
CA THR A 151 -28.01 -7.23 8.86
C THR A 151 -26.50 -7.40 8.80
N TRP A 152 -25.93 -7.20 7.61
CA TRP A 152 -24.49 -7.16 7.39
C TRP A 152 -24.00 -5.72 7.47
N ASN A 153 -23.03 -5.47 8.34
CA ASN A 153 -22.46 -4.14 8.53
C ASN A 153 -21.15 -4.02 7.78
N VAL A 154 -21.07 -3.06 6.88
CA VAL A 154 -19.85 -2.76 6.12
C VAL A 154 -19.05 -1.74 6.90
N VAL A 155 -17.74 -1.91 7.01
CA VAL A 155 -16.86 -0.92 7.62
C VAL A 155 -15.73 -0.63 6.66
N GLN A 156 -15.60 0.64 6.27
CA GLN A 156 -14.46 1.12 5.48
C GLN A 156 -13.48 1.85 6.38
N ILE A 157 -12.21 1.47 6.25
CA ILE A 157 -11.08 2.06 6.95
C ILE A 157 -10.09 2.58 5.91
N ASP A 158 -9.85 3.89 5.95
CA ASP A 158 -8.86 4.57 5.13
C ASP A 158 -7.51 4.53 5.87
N VAL A 159 -6.60 3.67 5.40
CA VAL A 159 -5.26 3.54 5.97
C VAL A 159 -4.35 4.62 5.41
N GLU A 160 -3.78 5.46 6.27
CA GLU A 160 -2.85 6.53 5.88
C GLU A 160 -1.52 5.98 5.37
N MET A 161 -1.09 6.44 4.21
CA MET A 161 0.20 6.12 3.63
C MET A 161 1.26 7.10 4.12
N THR A 162 2.46 6.61 4.39
CA THR A 162 3.56 7.45 4.88
C THR A 162 4.36 8.08 3.74
N ASP A 163 4.42 7.42 2.59
CA ASP A 163 5.22 7.86 1.45
C ASP A 163 4.57 7.45 0.12
N PRO A 164 4.83 8.17 -0.98
CA PRO A 164 4.30 7.80 -2.29
C PRO A 164 5.07 6.63 -2.93
N TYR A 165 4.40 5.91 -3.83
CA TYR A 165 5.01 4.80 -4.58
C TYR A 165 5.72 5.29 -5.84
N MET A 166 7.04 5.40 -5.76
CA MET A 166 7.90 6.04 -6.76
C MET A 166 8.89 5.05 -7.38
N GLN A 167 9.49 5.44 -8.50
CA GLN A 167 10.70 4.75 -8.98
C GLN A 167 11.86 5.12 -8.07
N GLY A 168 12.70 4.15 -7.76
CA GLY A 168 13.70 4.34 -6.72
C GLY A 168 14.40 3.07 -6.31
N CYS A 169 15.37 3.25 -5.41
CA CYS A 169 16.03 2.14 -4.76
C CYS A 169 16.53 2.56 -3.37
N GLY A 170 17.02 1.58 -2.62
CA GLY A 170 17.63 1.79 -1.32
C GLY A 170 18.52 0.63 -0.95
N ILE A 171 18.65 0.32 0.33
CA ILE A 171 19.33 -0.90 0.79
C ILE A 171 18.51 -2.17 0.45
N THR A 172 19.18 -3.26 0.11
CA THR A 172 18.64 -4.47 -0.58
C THR A 172 17.42 -5.13 0.06
N GLU A 173 17.28 -5.18 1.39
CA GLU A 173 16.13 -5.83 2.03
C GLU A 173 14.80 -5.06 1.87
N SER A 174 14.86 -3.82 1.39
CA SER A 174 13.71 -2.92 1.26
C SER A 174 13.32 -2.60 -0.18
N ARG A 175 14.07 -3.10 -1.17
CA ARG A 175 13.92 -2.71 -2.58
C ARG A 175 12.67 -3.29 -3.24
N ASP A 176 12.39 -4.57 -3.02
CA ASP A 176 11.42 -5.33 -3.83
C ASP A 176 9.96 -4.90 -3.61
N THR A 177 9.66 -4.21 -2.51
CA THR A 177 8.29 -3.86 -2.17
C THR A 177 8.01 -2.36 -2.19
N LEU A 178 8.97 -1.52 -1.78
CA LEU A 178 8.78 -0.09 -1.57
C LEU A 178 8.84 0.76 -2.85
N PHE A 179 9.46 0.25 -3.90
CA PHE A 179 9.63 0.96 -5.17
C PHE A 179 8.91 0.26 -6.32
N LYS A 180 8.68 1.03 -7.38
CA LYS A 180 8.10 0.53 -8.63
C LYS A 180 9.02 -0.51 -9.29
N PRO A 181 8.53 -1.70 -9.66
CA PRO A 181 9.35 -2.80 -10.18
C PRO A 181 9.96 -2.49 -11.55
N GLU A 182 9.40 -1.53 -12.28
CA GLU A 182 9.97 -1.01 -13.53
C GLU A 182 11.27 -0.20 -13.34
N THR A 183 11.73 0.04 -12.09
CA THR A 183 12.98 0.76 -11.82
C THR A 183 14.19 -0.07 -12.30
N PRO A 184 15.00 0.44 -13.23
CA PRO A 184 16.18 -0.27 -13.71
C PRO A 184 17.27 -0.43 -12.64
N ASN A 185 17.75 -1.66 -12.45
CA ASN A 185 18.83 -1.99 -11.54
C ASN A 185 20.21 -1.78 -12.16
N ILE A 186 21.19 -1.42 -11.33
CA ILE A 186 22.61 -1.35 -11.68
C ILE A 186 23.32 -2.52 -11.00
N TYR A 187 24.15 -3.22 -11.76
CA TYR A 187 24.94 -4.36 -11.29
C TYR A 187 26.44 -4.05 -11.35
N ASP A 188 27.20 -4.56 -10.38
CA ASP A 188 28.65 -4.57 -10.44
C ASP A 188 29.19 -5.66 -11.37
N ALA A 189 30.52 -5.74 -11.49
CA ALA A 189 31.20 -6.72 -12.33
C ALA A 189 30.97 -8.18 -11.87
N ASP A 190 30.63 -8.39 -10.61
CA ASP A 190 30.30 -9.69 -10.03
C ASP A 190 28.81 -10.03 -10.17
N GLY A 191 28.02 -9.17 -10.82
CA GLY A 191 26.59 -9.33 -11.02
C GLY A 191 25.75 -9.02 -9.77
N ARG A 192 26.31 -8.36 -8.75
CA ARG A 192 25.58 -7.94 -7.56
C ARG A 192 24.90 -6.62 -7.80
N GLU A 193 23.67 -6.50 -7.34
CA GLU A 193 22.90 -5.27 -7.48
C GLU A 193 23.41 -4.17 -6.54
N ILE A 194 24.01 -3.14 -7.11
CA ILE A 194 24.63 -2.04 -6.38
C ILE A 194 23.78 -0.77 -6.35
N GLY A 195 22.61 -0.76 -6.97
CA GLY A 195 21.85 0.46 -7.12
C GLY A 195 20.77 0.42 -8.17
N CYS A 196 20.26 1.61 -8.50
CA CYS A 196 19.30 1.82 -9.57
C CYS A 196 19.66 3.03 -10.42
N LYS A 197 19.18 3.01 -11.66
CA LYS A 197 19.31 4.07 -12.64
C LYS A 197 17.93 4.54 -13.07
N ILE A 198 17.67 5.83 -12.96
CA ILE A 198 16.36 6.41 -13.21
C ILE A 198 16.45 7.43 -14.33
N ASP A 199 15.64 7.25 -15.35
CA ASP A 199 15.33 8.28 -16.34
C ASP A 199 14.29 9.22 -15.74
N ILE A 200 14.71 10.43 -15.35
CA ILE A 200 13.83 11.36 -14.64
C ILE A 200 12.79 12.01 -15.55
N GLN A 201 13.02 12.07 -16.87
CA GLN A 201 11.99 12.56 -17.80
C GLN A 201 10.81 11.59 -17.87
N THR A 202 11.10 10.29 -17.86
CA THR A 202 10.06 9.26 -17.93
C THR A 202 9.42 9.06 -16.56
N ALA A 203 10.22 8.98 -15.50
CA ALA A 203 9.73 8.73 -14.15
C ALA A 203 9.01 9.92 -13.52
N LYS A 204 9.34 11.16 -13.93
CA LYS A 204 8.90 12.45 -13.35
C LYS A 204 9.36 12.72 -11.92
N GLU A 205 9.50 11.67 -11.13
CA GLU A 205 9.98 11.70 -9.77
C GLU A 205 10.81 10.45 -9.46
N ALA A 206 11.75 10.60 -8.54
CA ALA A 206 12.64 9.56 -8.07
C ALA A 206 12.74 9.60 -6.56
N ALA A 207 12.96 8.43 -5.96
CA ALA A 207 13.08 8.27 -4.51
C ALA A 207 14.31 7.44 -4.15
N PHE A 208 14.96 7.82 -3.05
CA PHE A 208 16.08 7.09 -2.51
C PHE A 208 15.90 6.83 -1.01
N TYR A 209 16.08 5.58 -0.61
CA TYR A 209 15.93 5.15 0.78
C TYR A 209 17.28 4.73 1.39
N CYS A 210 17.70 5.47 2.41
CA CYS A 210 18.92 5.17 3.17
C CYS A 210 18.62 5.33 4.67
N PRO A 211 18.14 4.27 5.34
CA PRO A 211 17.78 4.34 6.75
C PRO A 211 19.01 4.27 7.66
N ALA A 212 18.83 4.71 8.91
CA ALA A 212 19.81 4.49 9.97
C ALA A 212 20.11 2.98 10.14
N PRO A 213 21.37 2.60 10.44
CA PRO A 213 22.51 3.45 10.79
C PRO A 213 23.33 3.93 9.57
N TYR A 214 22.82 3.76 8.35
CA TYR A 214 23.49 4.20 7.13
C TYR A 214 23.24 5.68 6.88
N ILE A 215 24.10 6.29 6.07
CA ILE A 215 24.07 7.72 5.80
C ILE A 215 24.08 7.97 4.29
N LEU A 216 23.41 9.05 3.90
CA LEU A 216 23.45 9.56 2.53
C LEU A 216 24.84 10.16 2.25
N ASP A 217 25.31 9.93 1.03
CA ASP A 217 26.57 10.47 0.51
C ASP A 217 26.32 11.00 -0.93
N PRO A 218 26.33 12.34 -1.14
CA PRO A 218 26.63 13.38 -0.16
C PRO A 218 25.54 13.51 0.93
N PRO A 219 25.86 14.10 2.10
CA PRO A 219 24.94 14.16 3.24
C PRO A 219 23.58 14.82 2.94
N ASN A 220 23.58 15.78 2.02
CA ASN A 220 22.39 16.52 1.60
C ASN A 220 21.84 16.02 0.26
N CYS A 221 21.95 14.73 -0.07
CA CYS A 221 21.22 14.19 -1.22
C CYS A 221 19.71 14.50 -1.11
N PHE A 222 19.00 15.03 -2.11
CA PHE A 222 19.44 15.43 -3.47
C PHE A 222 19.80 16.92 -3.63
N ASP A 223 19.71 17.74 -2.58
CA ASP A 223 20.18 19.14 -2.62
C ASP A 223 21.66 19.23 -3.06
N GLN A 224 22.43 18.18 -2.76
CA GLN A 224 23.77 17.94 -3.29
C GLN A 224 23.83 16.59 -4.00
N VAL A 225 24.58 16.54 -5.09
CA VAL A 225 24.76 15.33 -5.90
C VAL A 225 26.20 15.21 -6.37
N TYR A 226 26.64 13.97 -6.62
CA TYR A 226 27.87 13.75 -7.37
C TYR A 226 27.62 13.93 -8.86
N VAL A 227 28.49 14.70 -9.51
CA VAL A 227 28.56 14.85 -10.96
C VAL A 227 29.99 14.55 -11.37
N ASN A 228 30.22 13.39 -11.99
CA ASN A 228 31.56 12.90 -12.34
C ASN A 228 32.52 12.82 -11.13
N GLY A 229 32.00 12.40 -9.97
CA GLY A 229 32.77 12.26 -8.73
C GLY A 229 32.99 13.54 -7.93
N GLU A 230 32.58 14.71 -8.45
CA GLU A 230 32.60 15.98 -7.73
C GLU A 230 31.23 16.29 -7.12
N VAL A 231 31.20 16.77 -5.87
CA VAL A 231 29.95 17.22 -5.24
C VAL A 231 29.55 18.56 -5.82
N LYS A 232 28.29 18.69 -6.25
CA LYS A 232 27.69 19.94 -6.73
C LYS A 232 26.35 20.17 -6.06
N ASP A 233 26.00 21.43 -5.88
CA ASP A 233 24.66 21.82 -5.44
C ASP A 233 23.69 21.65 -6.62
N LEU A 234 22.52 21.05 -6.36
CA LEU A 234 21.54 20.72 -7.39
C LEU A 234 21.10 21.97 -8.17
N SER A 235 20.94 23.10 -7.49
CA SER A 235 20.57 24.38 -8.08
C SER A 235 21.59 24.94 -9.06
N GLU A 236 22.86 24.53 -8.97
CA GLU A 236 23.90 24.90 -9.94
C GLU A 236 23.89 23.97 -11.17
N VAL A 237 23.29 22.78 -11.02
CA VAL A 237 23.21 21.79 -12.07
C VAL A 237 21.93 21.94 -12.87
N SER A 238 20.78 22.15 -12.22
CA SER A 238 19.46 22.19 -12.84
C SER A 238 18.51 23.10 -12.08
N TYR A 239 17.78 23.94 -12.80
CA TYR A 239 16.69 24.77 -12.28
C TYR A 239 15.34 24.05 -12.30
N SER A 240 15.19 23.02 -13.14
CA SER A 240 13.95 22.26 -13.28
C SER A 240 13.89 21.02 -12.41
N LEU A 241 14.95 20.69 -11.68
CA LEU A 241 14.95 19.64 -10.66
C LEU A 241 14.74 20.21 -9.26
N VAL A 242 13.80 19.62 -8.53
CA VAL A 242 13.46 20.00 -7.16
C VAL A 242 13.71 18.82 -6.23
N ALA A 243 14.67 18.99 -5.32
CA ALA A 243 14.89 18.06 -4.22
C ALA A 243 13.84 18.28 -3.12
N SER A 244 13.36 17.20 -2.51
CA SER A 244 12.49 17.27 -1.35
C SER A 244 12.64 16.03 -0.47
N ARG A 245 11.90 15.96 0.63
CA ARG A 245 11.88 14.80 1.53
C ARG A 245 10.45 14.44 1.88
N THR A 246 10.19 13.14 1.90
CA THR A 246 8.99 12.56 2.50
C THR A 246 9.32 12.11 3.93
N ASN A 247 8.46 11.30 4.55
CA ASN A 247 8.72 10.79 5.90
C ASN A 247 10.00 9.94 5.95
N HIS A 248 10.26 9.15 4.90
CA HIS A 248 11.37 8.20 4.90
C HIS A 248 12.31 8.32 3.70
N PHE A 249 11.90 8.98 2.62
CA PHE A 249 12.69 9.06 1.39
C PHE A 249 13.23 10.46 1.14
N VAL A 250 14.42 10.52 0.55
CA VAL A 250 14.83 11.72 -0.19
C VAL A 250 14.32 11.57 -1.62
N THR A 251 13.77 12.65 -2.18
CA THR A 251 13.11 12.61 -3.48
C THR A 251 13.63 13.71 -4.39
N LEU A 252 13.52 13.45 -5.68
CA LEU A 252 13.86 14.39 -6.75
C LEU A 252 12.70 14.41 -7.74
N LYS A 253 12.24 15.60 -8.13
CA LYS A 253 11.12 15.77 -9.04
C LYS A 253 11.45 16.76 -10.14
N VAL A 254 10.91 16.54 -11.34
CA VAL A 254 10.92 17.52 -12.43
C VAL A 254 9.80 18.54 -12.23
N ASP A 255 10.14 19.82 -12.12
CA ASP A 255 9.20 20.93 -12.28
C ASP A 255 9.14 21.37 -13.74
N CYS A 256 8.17 20.79 -14.47
CA CYS A 256 7.93 21.10 -15.87
C CYS A 256 7.57 22.59 -16.13
N ARG A 257 7.22 23.37 -15.10
CA ARG A 257 6.88 24.80 -15.25
C ARG A 257 8.13 25.67 -15.38
N VAL A 258 9.27 25.20 -14.89
CA VAL A 258 10.52 25.96 -14.78
C VAL A 258 11.54 25.53 -15.83
N VAL A 259 11.22 24.52 -16.65
CA VAL A 259 12.02 24.14 -17.83
C VAL A 259 12.07 25.34 -18.78
N GLY A 260 13.11 26.15 -18.63
CA GLY A 260 13.27 27.45 -19.27
C GLY A 260 14.21 27.40 -20.47
N ALA A 261 14.23 28.49 -21.23
CA ALA A 261 15.21 28.68 -22.30
C ALA A 261 16.63 28.72 -21.71
N GLY A 262 17.44 27.70 -21.96
CA GLY A 262 18.85 27.66 -21.56
C GLY A 262 19.34 26.31 -21.07
N GLU A 263 18.45 25.44 -20.58
CA GLU A 263 18.80 24.07 -20.20
C GLU A 263 18.74 23.13 -21.41
N MET A 264 19.72 22.23 -21.51
CA MET A 264 19.73 21.16 -22.49
C MET A 264 19.53 19.83 -21.77
N LEU A 265 18.86 18.89 -22.44
CA LEU A 265 18.73 17.54 -21.93
C LEU A 265 20.11 16.89 -21.86
N ARG A 266 20.56 16.58 -20.64
CA ARG A 266 21.81 15.87 -20.36
C ARG A 266 21.53 14.42 -20.04
N GLN A 267 22.22 13.54 -20.77
CA GLN A 267 22.21 12.10 -20.51
C GLN A 267 23.42 11.69 -19.65
N THR A 268 24.53 12.42 -19.79
CA THR A 268 25.78 12.15 -19.07
C THR A 268 26.48 13.46 -18.67
N PRO A 269 27.27 13.45 -17.59
CA PRO A 269 27.32 12.40 -16.55
C PRO A 269 26.00 12.35 -15.73
N PRO A 270 25.61 11.18 -15.19
CA PRO A 270 24.44 11.07 -14.32
C PRO A 270 24.67 11.84 -13.01
N LEU A 271 23.58 12.25 -12.36
CA LEU A 271 23.64 12.70 -10.97
C LEU A 271 23.66 11.47 -10.07
N GLU A 272 24.56 11.40 -9.10
CA GLU A 272 24.63 10.26 -8.20
C GLU A 272 24.43 10.66 -6.73
N CYS A 273 23.71 9.81 -6.02
CA CYS A 273 23.77 9.73 -4.57
C CYS A 273 24.01 8.29 -4.13
N ARG A 274 24.57 8.14 -2.93
CA ARG A 274 24.96 6.86 -2.37
C ARG A 274 24.39 6.72 -0.96
N CYS A 275 24.12 5.48 -0.58
CA CYS A 275 23.86 5.09 0.79
C CYS A 275 25.09 4.33 1.27
N VAL A 276 25.74 4.83 2.31
CA VAL A 276 27.01 4.30 2.80
C VAL A 276 26.93 3.91 4.27
N THR A 277 27.73 2.93 4.66
CA THR A 277 27.96 2.63 6.08
C THR A 277 28.70 3.78 6.76
N ILE A 278 28.66 3.82 8.11
CA ILE A 278 29.49 4.73 8.92
C ILE A 278 31.01 4.60 8.65
N LYS A 279 31.46 3.54 7.97
CA LYS A 279 32.85 3.31 7.58
C LYS A 279 33.14 3.70 6.11
N GLY A 280 32.16 4.27 5.40
CA GLY A 280 32.29 4.69 4.00
C GLY A 280 32.10 3.58 2.96
N VAL A 281 31.69 2.37 3.36
CA VAL A 281 31.36 1.30 2.41
C VAL A 281 30.03 1.62 1.72
N VAL A 282 30.01 1.67 0.39
CA VAL A 282 28.80 1.90 -0.42
C VAL A 282 27.91 0.66 -0.41
N LEU A 283 26.63 0.86 -0.07
CA LEU A 283 25.61 -0.19 -0.03
C LEU A 283 24.65 -0.10 -1.23
N SER A 284 24.35 1.13 -1.66
CA SER A 284 23.45 1.40 -2.76
C SER A 284 23.81 2.73 -3.42
N THR A 285 23.65 2.82 -4.73
CA THR A 285 23.78 4.05 -5.50
C THR A 285 22.51 4.31 -6.28
N ILE A 286 22.03 5.54 -6.30
CA ILE A 286 21.00 5.99 -7.24
C ILE A 286 21.66 6.88 -8.29
N GLN A 287 21.39 6.61 -9.56
CA GLN A 287 21.83 7.41 -10.69
C GLN A 287 20.62 8.05 -11.38
N ILE A 288 20.67 9.36 -11.61
CA ILE A 288 19.65 10.10 -12.33
C ILE A 288 20.19 10.51 -13.70
N GLU A 289 19.50 10.09 -14.75
CA GLU A 289 19.80 10.41 -16.15
C GLU A 289 18.66 11.20 -16.79
N ASN A 290 18.94 11.79 -17.96
CA ASN A 290 17.98 12.55 -18.76
C ASN A 290 17.39 13.73 -17.97
N TYR A 291 18.25 14.55 -17.36
CA TYR A 291 17.84 15.78 -16.67
C TYR A 291 18.21 17.02 -17.50
N TYR A 292 17.51 18.13 -17.28
CA TYR A 292 17.82 19.40 -17.94
C TYR A 292 18.88 20.17 -17.13
N ALA A 293 19.95 20.63 -17.78
CA ALA A 293 21.11 21.30 -17.19
C ALA A 293 21.95 22.09 -18.21
#